data_AF-A0A051TW49-F1
#
_entry.id   AF-A0A051TW49-F1
#
_cell.length_a   1.000
_cell.length_b   1.000
_cell.length_c   1.000
_cell.angle_alpha   90.00
_cell.angle_beta   90.00
_cell.angle_gamma   90.00
#
_symmetry.space_group_name_H-M   'P 1'
#
loop_
_entity.id
_entity.type
_entity.pdbx_description
1 polymer ?
#
loop_
_entity_poly.entity_id
_entity_poly.type
_entity_poly.pdbx_seq_one_letter_code
_entity_poly.pdbx_strand_id
1 'polypeptide(L)'
;MPANDVIVASTAADAEAVEAITRHHAQLAGQLAVLTDAVLSAVERGGDFEAPRAAALAFLTAELLPHAAAEEERLYPAAKHSERARPLIESMIAVHRIIGSLVDSVRTEPPVRAAGSAQALRVLFDAHLVDENERILPIVAADPDVSLVEVTNGMHELLGHSHSANGAEHSHSCGCGESDSDDPVLDVREVPHSIRHATVFGAFDAVPVGGTLVLVAPHDPIPLLHQLDHRASGRLEIQYEQRGPDAWRLRLIKR
;
A
#
# COMPACT_ATOMS: atom_id res chain seq x y z
N MET A 1 9.82 16.87 16.33
CA MET A 1 10.83 16.99 15.25
C MET A 1 10.86 15.65 14.57
N PRO A 2 10.41 15.49 13.31
CA PRO A 2 10.53 14.19 12.68
C PRO A 2 12.00 14.01 12.31
N ALA A 3 12.60 12.95 12.86
CA ALA A 3 13.88 12.47 12.41
C ALA A 3 13.74 12.10 10.93
N ASN A 4 14.74 12.47 10.15
CA ASN A 4 14.90 12.03 8.79
C ASN A 4 15.23 10.53 8.84
N ASP A 5 14.21 9.67 9.01
CA ASP A 5 14.36 8.22 9.16
C ASP A 5 14.69 7.61 7.79
N VAL A 6 15.93 7.84 7.36
CA VAL A 6 16.58 6.98 6.39
C VAL A 6 16.66 5.62 7.05
N ILE A 7 15.96 4.63 6.51
CA ILE A 7 16.11 3.23 6.92
C ILE A 7 17.56 2.86 6.65
N VAL A 8 18.35 2.71 7.71
CA VAL A 8 19.74 2.26 7.61
C VAL A 8 19.70 0.74 7.49
N ALA A 9 19.62 0.25 6.24
CA ALA A 9 19.77 -1.17 5.96
C ALA A 9 21.24 -1.60 6.12
N SER A 10 21.45 -2.83 6.59
CA SER A 10 22.79 -3.41 6.76
C SER A 10 23.49 -3.63 5.42
N THR A 11 22.73 -3.90 4.34
CA THR A 11 23.24 -4.02 2.97
C THR A 11 22.33 -3.36 1.92
N ALA A 12 22.85 -3.14 0.71
CA ALA A 12 22.05 -2.66 -0.42
C ALA A 12 20.95 -3.65 -0.84
N ALA A 13 21.22 -4.96 -0.72
CA ALA A 13 20.23 -6.00 -1.00
C ALA A 13 19.09 -5.99 0.03
N ASP A 14 19.39 -5.71 1.30
CA ASP A 14 18.35 -5.55 2.32
C ASP A 14 17.53 -4.28 2.10
N ALA A 15 18.13 -3.19 1.61
CA ALA A 15 17.38 -1.99 1.21
C ALA A 15 16.40 -2.29 0.07
N GLU A 16 16.82 -3.03 -0.97
CA GLU A 16 15.94 -3.47 -2.05
C GLU A 16 14.82 -4.40 -1.54
N ALA A 17 15.12 -5.27 -0.58
CA ALA A 17 14.11 -6.13 0.05
C ALA A 17 13.08 -5.32 0.87
N VAL A 18 13.50 -4.29 1.61
CA VAL A 18 12.59 -3.35 2.30
C VAL A 18 11.65 -2.67 1.29
N GLU A 19 12.19 -2.19 0.17
CA GLU A 19 11.36 -1.59 -0.89
C GLU A 19 10.38 -2.59 -1.52
N ALA A 20 10.80 -3.84 -1.70
CA ALA A 20 9.93 -4.89 -2.24
C ALA A 20 8.77 -5.23 -1.29
N ILE A 21 9.06 -5.40 0.00
CA ILE A 21 8.04 -5.64 1.05
C ILE A 21 7.05 -4.48 1.11
N THR A 22 7.54 -3.25 1.24
CA THR A 22 6.67 -2.06 1.36
C THR A 22 5.79 -1.85 0.12
N ARG A 23 6.30 -2.18 -1.08
CA ARG A 23 5.51 -2.17 -2.32
C ARG A 23 4.41 -3.23 -2.30
N HIS A 24 4.71 -4.44 -1.84
CA HIS A 24 3.73 -5.51 -1.70
C HIS A 24 2.62 -5.13 -0.69
N HIS A 25 3.00 -4.56 0.45
CA HIS A 25 2.05 -4.04 1.45
C HIS A 25 1.10 -3.00 0.87
N ALA A 26 1.63 -2.06 0.06
CA ALA A 26 0.82 -1.07 -0.62
C ALA A 26 -0.16 -1.69 -1.64
N GLN A 27 0.24 -2.75 -2.35
CA GLN A 27 -0.66 -3.49 -3.23
C GLN A 27 -1.79 -4.16 -2.46
N LEU A 28 -1.47 -4.87 -1.36
CA LEU A 28 -2.47 -5.52 -0.51
C LEU A 28 -3.48 -4.51 0.06
N ALA A 29 -2.99 -3.36 0.56
CA ALA A 29 -3.84 -2.31 1.10
C ALA A 29 -4.76 -1.70 0.04
N GLY A 30 -4.22 -1.41 -1.15
CA GLY A 30 -5.00 -0.87 -2.27
C GLY A 30 -6.10 -1.83 -2.73
N GLN A 31 -5.78 -3.11 -2.89
CA GLN A 31 -6.75 -4.13 -3.29
C GLN A 31 -7.83 -4.34 -2.22
N LEU A 32 -7.44 -4.37 -0.94
CA LEU A 32 -8.38 -4.43 0.17
C LEU A 32 -9.34 -3.24 0.19
N ALA A 33 -8.84 -2.03 -0.08
CA ALA A 33 -9.66 -0.83 -0.14
C ALA A 33 -10.73 -0.91 -1.24
N VAL A 34 -10.34 -1.28 -2.47
CA VAL A 34 -11.27 -1.45 -3.60
C VAL A 34 -12.35 -2.48 -3.29
N LEU A 35 -11.97 -3.64 -2.73
CA LEU A 35 -12.91 -4.70 -2.39
C LEU A 35 -13.86 -4.29 -1.26
N THR A 36 -13.35 -3.58 -0.26
CA THR A 36 -14.17 -3.05 0.85
C THR A 36 -15.18 -2.03 0.35
N ASP A 37 -14.77 -1.11 -0.52
CA ASP A 37 -15.66 -0.11 -1.12
C ASP A 37 -16.75 -0.76 -1.96
N ALA A 38 -16.44 -1.85 -2.69
CA ALA A 38 -17.42 -2.61 -3.44
C ALA A 38 -18.47 -3.28 -2.53
N VAL A 39 -18.05 -3.83 -1.39
CA VAL A 39 -18.94 -4.42 -0.38
C VAL A 39 -19.85 -3.37 0.25
N LEU A 40 -19.31 -2.21 0.65
CA LEU A 40 -20.09 -1.09 1.21
C LEU A 40 -21.11 -0.55 0.20
N SER A 41 -20.64 -0.29 -1.02
CA SER A 41 -21.45 0.14 -2.16
C SER A 41 -22.65 -0.75 -2.44
N ALA A 42 -22.48 -2.08 -2.32
CA ALA A 42 -23.55 -3.04 -2.55
C ALA A 42 -24.66 -2.93 -1.48
N VAL A 43 -24.26 -2.73 -0.21
CA VAL A 43 -25.20 -2.50 0.89
C VAL A 43 -25.95 -1.18 0.71
N GLU A 44 -25.24 -0.09 0.39
CA GLU A 44 -25.83 1.24 0.23
C GLU A 44 -26.88 1.29 -0.89
N ARG A 45 -26.60 0.60 -2.01
CA ARG A 45 -27.52 0.55 -3.16
C ARG A 45 -28.62 -0.50 -3.03
N GLY A 46 -28.60 -1.32 -1.96
CA GLY A 46 -29.49 -2.47 -1.82
C GLY A 46 -29.37 -3.48 -2.98
N GLY A 47 -28.17 -3.58 -3.57
CA GLY A 47 -27.88 -4.40 -4.75
C GLY A 47 -27.42 -5.82 -4.40
N ASP A 48 -26.84 -6.51 -5.37
CA ASP A 48 -26.21 -7.82 -5.15
C ASP A 48 -24.99 -7.68 -4.22
N PHE A 49 -25.14 -8.21 -3.00
CA PHE A 49 -24.10 -8.21 -1.97
C PHE A 49 -23.16 -9.41 -2.06
N GLU A 50 -23.64 -10.56 -2.55
CA GLU A 50 -22.88 -11.80 -2.48
C GLU A 50 -21.69 -11.80 -3.45
N ALA A 51 -21.83 -11.17 -4.62
CA ALA A 51 -20.71 -11.08 -5.56
C ALA A 51 -19.51 -10.26 -5.01
N PRO A 52 -19.67 -9.00 -4.54
CA PRO A 52 -18.57 -8.25 -3.92
C PRO A 52 -17.99 -8.93 -2.68
N ARG A 53 -18.85 -9.55 -1.88
CA ARG A 53 -18.44 -10.31 -0.70
C ARG A 53 -17.57 -11.51 -1.05
N ALA A 54 -17.97 -12.29 -2.06
CA ALA A 54 -17.20 -13.43 -2.54
C ALA A 54 -15.83 -13.01 -3.08
N ALA A 55 -15.77 -11.90 -3.83
CA ALA A 55 -14.52 -11.32 -4.30
C ALA A 55 -13.60 -10.89 -3.14
N ALA A 56 -14.16 -10.22 -2.12
CA ALA A 56 -13.42 -9.83 -0.93
C ALA A 56 -12.86 -11.06 -0.18
N LEU A 57 -13.69 -12.08 0.05
CA LEU A 57 -13.27 -13.31 0.74
C LEU A 57 -12.22 -14.10 -0.03
N ALA A 58 -12.27 -14.10 -1.36
CA ALA A 58 -11.27 -14.74 -2.20
C ALA A 58 -9.89 -14.10 -1.97
N PHE A 59 -9.80 -12.76 -2.04
CA PHE A 59 -8.56 -12.04 -1.77
C PHE A 59 -8.07 -12.23 -0.32
N LEU A 60 -8.97 -12.08 0.65
CA LEU A 60 -8.62 -12.21 2.08
C LEU A 60 -8.04 -13.60 2.39
N THR A 61 -8.59 -14.66 1.77
CA THR A 61 -8.17 -16.03 2.03
C THR A 61 -6.95 -16.45 1.22
N ALA A 62 -6.82 -15.97 -0.02
CA ALA A 62 -5.74 -16.38 -0.93
C ALA A 62 -4.46 -15.54 -0.77
N GLU A 63 -4.57 -14.29 -0.32
CA GLU A 63 -3.45 -13.35 -0.27
C GLU A 63 -3.20 -12.82 1.14
N LEU A 64 -4.19 -12.15 1.75
CA LEU A 64 -3.97 -11.42 3.00
C LEU A 64 -3.66 -12.32 4.20
N LEU A 65 -4.44 -13.39 4.41
CA LEU A 65 -4.19 -14.32 5.52
C LEU A 65 -2.89 -15.13 5.34
N PRO A 66 -2.55 -15.67 4.15
CA PRO A 66 -1.25 -16.29 3.92
C PRO A 66 -0.07 -15.33 4.13
N HIS A 67 -0.21 -14.07 3.74
CA HIS A 67 0.80 -13.04 3.98
C HIS A 67 1.07 -12.83 5.48
N ALA A 68 0.01 -12.59 6.26
CA ALA A 68 0.10 -12.46 7.72
C ALA A 68 0.75 -13.70 8.39
N ALA A 69 0.40 -14.90 7.92
CA ALA A 69 1.01 -16.14 8.42
C ALA A 69 2.51 -16.23 8.09
N ALA A 70 2.91 -15.79 6.90
CA ALA A 70 4.31 -15.79 6.48
C ALA A 70 5.16 -14.80 7.29
N GLU A 71 4.59 -13.65 7.68
CA GLU A 71 5.24 -12.69 8.58
C GLU A 71 5.48 -13.29 9.97
N GLU A 72 4.48 -13.98 10.53
CA GLU A 72 4.62 -14.66 11.83
C GLU A 72 5.66 -15.79 11.79
N GLU A 73 5.78 -16.50 10.67
CA GLU A 73 6.74 -17.59 10.51
C GLU A 73 8.17 -17.08 10.29
N ARG A 74 8.33 -15.91 9.66
CA ARG A 74 9.63 -15.48 9.11
C ARG A 74 10.08 -14.12 9.62
N LEU A 75 9.29 -13.07 9.36
CA LEU A 75 9.68 -11.70 9.65
C LEU A 75 9.76 -11.42 11.16
N TYR A 76 8.74 -11.81 11.92
CA TYR A 76 8.70 -11.57 13.36
C TYR A 76 9.76 -12.33 14.15
N PRO A 77 10.08 -13.60 13.82
CA PRO A 77 11.23 -14.28 14.39
C PRO A 77 12.57 -13.58 14.12
N ALA A 78 12.75 -12.97 12.96
CA ALA A 78 13.98 -12.27 12.61
C ALA A 78 14.22 -11.04 13.49
N ALA A 79 13.16 -10.39 13.99
CA ALA A 79 13.25 -9.27 14.92
C ALA A 79 13.49 -9.67 16.40
N LYS A 80 13.57 -10.97 16.74
CA LYS A 80 13.60 -11.45 18.14
C LYS A 80 14.82 -11.00 18.95
N HIS A 81 15.93 -10.70 18.29
CA HIS A 81 17.14 -10.22 18.96
C HIS A 81 17.00 -8.78 19.49
N SER A 82 15.97 -8.06 19.05
CA SER A 82 15.64 -6.73 19.54
C SER A 82 14.62 -6.78 20.69
N GLU A 83 15.10 -6.59 21.92
CA GLU A 83 14.21 -6.47 23.10
C GLU A 83 13.17 -5.34 22.95
N ARG A 84 13.47 -4.33 22.12
CA ARG A 84 12.56 -3.21 21.81
C ARG A 84 11.39 -3.63 20.92
N ALA A 85 11.56 -4.60 20.03
CA ALA A 85 10.53 -5.02 19.08
C ALA A 85 9.53 -6.02 19.70
N ARG A 86 9.93 -6.76 20.73
CA ARG A 86 9.14 -7.87 21.27
C ARG A 86 7.71 -7.51 21.70
N PRO A 87 7.45 -6.43 22.47
CA PRO A 87 6.08 -6.06 22.84
C PRO A 87 5.21 -5.67 21.63
N LEU A 88 5.82 -5.04 20.63
CA LEU A 88 5.12 -4.69 19.40
C LEU A 88 4.75 -5.95 18.60
N ILE A 89 5.70 -6.88 18.42
CA ILE A 89 5.45 -8.15 17.73
C ILE A 89 4.34 -8.96 18.41
N GLU A 90 4.34 -9.04 19.75
CA GLU A 90 3.26 -9.70 20.50
C GLU A 90 1.89 -9.05 20.21
N SER A 91 1.85 -7.72 20.07
CA SER A 91 0.65 -6.97 19.66
C SER A 91 0.26 -7.25 18.20
N MET A 92 1.23 -7.31 17.28
CA MET A 92 0.97 -7.58 15.85
C MET A 92 0.39 -8.98 15.62
N ILE A 93 0.91 -9.99 16.31
CA ILE A 93 0.32 -11.34 16.30
C ILE A 93 -1.12 -11.34 16.84
N ALA A 94 -1.41 -10.51 17.86
CA ALA A 94 -2.78 -10.35 18.33
C ALA A 94 -3.68 -9.66 17.28
N VAL A 95 -3.14 -8.67 16.56
CA VAL A 95 -3.82 -8.00 15.44
C VAL A 95 -4.15 -8.98 14.32
N HIS A 96 -3.23 -9.87 13.92
CA HIS A 96 -3.49 -10.92 12.94
C HIS A 96 -4.66 -11.83 13.32
N ARG A 97 -4.78 -12.19 14.61
CA ARG A 97 -5.94 -12.97 15.11
C ARG A 97 -7.26 -12.19 15.00
N ILE A 98 -7.23 -10.88 15.25
CA ILE A 98 -8.40 -10.01 15.08
C ILE A 98 -8.77 -9.92 13.60
N ILE A 99 -7.79 -9.75 12.70
CA ILE A 99 -7.99 -9.78 11.26
C ILE A 99 -8.68 -11.09 10.85
N GLY A 100 -8.17 -12.25 11.28
CA GLY A 100 -8.80 -13.55 11.01
C GLY A 100 -10.26 -13.61 11.49
N SER A 101 -10.54 -13.10 12.69
CA SER A 101 -11.90 -13.04 13.24
C SER A 101 -12.83 -12.13 12.44
N LEU A 102 -12.30 -11.02 11.89
CA LEU A 102 -13.03 -10.11 11.01
C LEU A 102 -13.31 -10.76 9.65
N VAL A 103 -12.36 -11.52 9.08
CA VAL A 103 -12.58 -12.30 7.85
C VAL A 103 -13.72 -13.29 8.04
N ASP A 104 -13.75 -14.01 9.16
CA ASP A 104 -14.84 -14.92 9.48
C ASP A 104 -16.18 -14.18 9.62
N SER A 105 -16.17 -12.99 10.24
CA SER A 105 -17.36 -12.14 10.34
C SER A 105 -17.87 -11.71 8.96
N VAL A 106 -16.99 -11.30 8.04
CA VAL A 106 -17.38 -11.03 6.64
C VAL A 106 -18.05 -12.26 5.99
N ARG A 107 -17.58 -13.48 6.32
CA ARG A 107 -18.09 -14.75 5.80
C ARG A 107 -19.40 -15.23 6.43
N THR A 108 -19.77 -14.80 7.62
CA THR A 108 -20.96 -15.37 8.32
C THR A 108 -22.04 -14.35 8.63
N GLU A 109 -21.70 -13.08 8.77
CA GLU A 109 -22.64 -12.04 9.20
C GLU A 109 -23.55 -11.56 8.06
N PRO A 110 -24.74 -10.99 8.39
CA PRO A 110 -25.63 -10.38 7.41
C PRO A 110 -24.99 -9.13 6.76
N PRO A 111 -25.49 -8.68 5.59
CA PRO A 111 -24.80 -7.71 4.74
C PRO A 111 -24.28 -6.45 5.43
N VAL A 112 -25.11 -5.79 6.24
CA VAL A 112 -24.72 -4.58 6.96
C VAL A 112 -23.57 -4.83 7.95
N ARG A 113 -23.61 -5.95 8.69
CA ARG A 113 -22.57 -6.30 9.66
C ARG A 113 -21.29 -6.76 8.96
N ALA A 114 -21.42 -7.56 7.91
CA ALA A 114 -20.29 -7.99 7.10
C ALA A 114 -19.56 -6.81 6.44
N ALA A 115 -20.28 -5.80 5.93
CA ALA A 115 -19.67 -4.59 5.40
C ALA A 115 -18.95 -3.78 6.49
N GLY A 116 -19.52 -3.69 7.69
CA GLY A 116 -18.86 -3.11 8.86
C GLY A 116 -17.57 -3.85 9.24
N SER A 117 -17.58 -5.18 9.21
CA SER A 117 -16.39 -6.01 9.46
C SER A 117 -15.32 -5.82 8.39
N ALA A 118 -15.69 -5.70 7.11
CA ALA A 118 -14.75 -5.41 6.02
C ALA A 118 -14.08 -4.04 6.20
N GLN A 119 -14.85 -2.99 6.55
CA GLN A 119 -14.31 -1.67 6.83
C GLN A 119 -13.42 -1.66 8.08
N ALA A 120 -13.79 -2.37 9.14
CA ALA A 120 -12.96 -2.52 10.32
C ALA A 120 -11.63 -3.24 10.01
N LEU A 121 -11.68 -4.27 9.16
CA LEU A 121 -10.49 -5.00 8.70
C LEU A 121 -9.57 -4.07 7.93
N ARG A 122 -10.09 -3.28 6.99
CA ARG A 122 -9.31 -2.29 6.23
C ARG A 122 -8.57 -1.30 7.15
N VAL A 123 -9.29 -0.68 8.08
CA VAL A 123 -8.69 0.29 9.01
C VAL A 123 -7.63 -0.36 9.90
N LEU A 124 -7.89 -1.58 10.39
CA LEU A 124 -6.94 -2.30 11.21
C LEU A 124 -5.69 -2.71 10.42
N PHE A 125 -5.85 -3.14 9.17
CA PHE A 125 -4.75 -3.50 8.28
C PHE A 125 -3.90 -2.27 7.92
N ASP A 126 -4.51 -1.13 7.65
CA ASP A 126 -3.77 0.13 7.43
C ASP A 126 -2.90 0.50 8.65
N ALA A 127 -3.44 0.35 9.86
CA ALA A 127 -2.69 0.61 11.10
C ALA A 127 -1.58 -0.44 11.34
N HIS A 128 -1.86 -1.71 11.04
CA HIS A 128 -0.89 -2.80 11.06
C HIS A 128 0.32 -2.49 10.16
N LEU A 129 0.08 -2.07 8.91
CA LEU A 129 1.15 -1.76 7.97
C LEU A 129 2.04 -0.61 8.42
N VAL A 130 1.50 0.38 9.14
CA VAL A 130 2.32 1.47 9.72
C VAL A 130 3.29 0.90 10.76
N ASP A 131 2.78 0.07 11.67
CA ASP A 131 3.59 -0.51 12.73
C ASP A 131 4.66 -1.44 12.16
N GLU A 132 4.34 -2.20 11.13
CA GLU A 132 5.30 -3.07 10.48
C GLU A 132 6.34 -2.31 9.65
N ASN A 133 5.92 -1.44 8.74
CA ASN A 133 6.81 -0.73 7.82
C ASN A 133 7.72 0.28 8.53
N GLU A 134 7.19 0.99 9.54
CA GLU A 134 7.91 2.10 10.17
C GLU A 134 8.64 1.67 11.46
N ARG A 135 8.32 0.50 12.03
CA ARG A 135 8.91 0.08 13.32
C ARG A 135 9.55 -1.29 13.27
N ILE A 136 8.90 -2.31 12.73
CA ILE A 136 9.46 -3.67 12.71
C ILE A 136 10.50 -3.80 11.59
N LEU A 137 10.14 -3.42 10.37
CA LEU A 137 10.96 -3.61 9.19
C LEU A 137 12.32 -2.90 9.28
N PRO A 138 12.43 -1.65 9.79
CA PRO A 138 13.73 -1.01 9.97
C PRO A 138 14.61 -1.70 11.01
N ILE A 139 14.01 -2.33 12.04
CA ILE A 139 14.77 -3.09 13.04
C ILE A 139 15.39 -4.34 12.40
N VAL A 140 14.61 -5.07 11.59
CA VAL A 140 15.11 -6.26 10.89
C VAL A 140 16.16 -5.88 9.85
N ALA A 141 15.92 -4.82 9.07
CA ALA A 141 16.83 -4.37 8.02
C ALA A 141 18.17 -3.83 8.58
N ALA A 142 18.19 -3.28 9.79
CA ALA A 142 19.39 -2.75 10.43
C ALA A 142 20.24 -3.82 11.13
N ASP A 143 19.72 -5.04 11.29
CA ASP A 143 20.42 -6.14 11.97
C ASP A 143 21.45 -6.79 11.02
N PRO A 144 22.76 -6.75 11.33
CA PRO A 144 23.78 -7.35 10.48
C PRO A 144 23.79 -8.89 10.51
N ASP A 145 23.16 -9.51 11.51
CA ASP A 145 23.09 -10.96 11.66
C ASP A 145 21.85 -11.57 10.95
N VAL A 146 21.02 -10.72 10.35
CA VAL A 146 19.79 -11.11 9.63
C VAL A 146 19.88 -10.68 8.16
N SER A 147 19.56 -11.60 7.24
CA SER A 147 19.35 -11.25 5.83
C SER A 147 17.85 -11.14 5.53
N LEU A 148 17.41 -9.94 5.17
CA LEU A 148 16.00 -9.69 4.82
C LEU A 148 15.63 -10.37 3.49
N VAL A 149 16.61 -10.55 2.60
CA VAL A 149 16.46 -11.33 1.36
C VAL A 149 16.11 -12.79 1.67
N GLU A 150 16.79 -13.42 2.64
CA GLU A 150 16.47 -14.80 3.04
C GLU A 150 15.12 -14.92 3.73
N VAL A 151 14.77 -13.94 4.57
CA VAL A 151 13.46 -13.85 5.23
C VAL A 151 12.32 -13.77 4.19
N THR A 152 12.51 -13.01 3.11
CA THR A 152 11.48 -12.74 2.09
C THR A 152 11.42 -13.76 0.95
N ASN A 153 12.50 -14.49 0.67
CA ASN A 153 12.54 -15.41 -0.48
C ASN A 153 11.46 -16.50 -0.44
N GLY A 154 11.07 -17.00 0.73
CA GLY A 154 9.93 -17.93 0.81
C GLY A 154 8.60 -17.30 1.22
N MET A 155 8.53 -15.97 1.35
CA MET A 155 7.24 -15.26 1.29
C MET A 155 6.76 -15.14 -0.16
N HIS A 156 7.69 -15.03 -1.13
CA HIS A 156 7.38 -14.91 -2.57
C HIS A 156 7.11 -16.25 -3.29
N GLU A 157 7.52 -17.41 -2.76
CA GLU A 157 7.14 -18.71 -3.35
C GLU A 157 5.62 -18.99 -3.30
N LEU A 158 4.89 -18.28 -2.43
CA LEU A 158 3.41 -18.27 -2.39
C LEU A 158 2.75 -17.33 -3.43
N LEU A 159 3.53 -16.51 -4.14
CA LEU A 159 3.05 -15.50 -5.09
C LEU A 159 3.46 -15.79 -6.55
N GLY A 160 3.97 -16.99 -6.82
CA GLY A 160 4.53 -17.36 -8.12
C GLY A 160 3.74 -18.40 -8.89
N HIS A 161 2.50 -18.12 -9.30
CA HIS A 161 1.97 -18.67 -10.57
C HIS A 161 1.63 -17.52 -11.49
N SER A 162 2.66 -17.08 -12.21
CA SER A 162 2.52 -16.33 -13.45
C SER A 162 1.61 -17.14 -14.38
N HIS A 163 0.34 -16.77 -14.48
CA HIS A 163 -0.51 -17.24 -15.56
C HIS A 163 0.10 -16.76 -16.87
N SER A 164 0.77 -17.71 -17.52
CA SER A 164 1.23 -17.57 -18.89
C SER A 164 0.06 -17.16 -19.77
N ALA A 165 0.30 -16.11 -20.53
CA ALA A 165 -0.60 -15.53 -21.51
C ALA A 165 -1.24 -16.58 -22.42
N ASN A 166 -2.56 -16.53 -22.53
CA ASN A 166 -3.25 -16.87 -23.76
C ASN A 166 -4.21 -15.73 -24.07
N GLY A 167 -3.96 -15.10 -25.23
CA GLY A 167 -4.59 -13.86 -25.63
C GLY A 167 -6.08 -13.98 -25.94
N ALA A 168 -6.78 -12.90 -25.67
CA ALA A 168 -7.91 -12.44 -26.46
C ALA A 168 -7.97 -10.92 -26.31
N GLU A 169 -7.70 -10.22 -27.41
CA GLU A 169 -7.89 -8.79 -27.55
C GLU A 169 -9.36 -8.44 -27.30
N HIS A 170 -9.63 -7.61 -26.30
CA HIS A 170 -10.86 -6.84 -26.24
C HIS A 170 -10.50 -5.36 -26.18
N SER A 171 -10.69 -4.69 -27.32
CA SER A 171 -10.65 -3.24 -27.44
C SER A 171 -11.82 -2.65 -26.66
N HIS A 172 -11.55 -2.14 -25.46
CA HIS A 172 -12.50 -1.24 -24.80
C HIS A 172 -12.28 0.17 -25.37
N SER A 173 -13.07 0.49 -26.39
CA SER A 173 -13.36 1.86 -26.79
C SER A 173 -14.15 2.50 -25.64
N CYS A 174 -13.53 3.41 -24.90
CA CYS A 174 -14.25 4.32 -24.02
C CYS A 174 -14.43 5.64 -24.76
N GLY A 175 -15.66 5.87 -25.23
CA GLY A 175 -16.08 7.11 -25.86
C GLY A 175 -16.58 8.08 -24.81
N CYS A 176 -15.74 9.06 -24.47
CA CYS A 176 -16.16 10.32 -23.89
C CYS A 176 -15.15 11.38 -24.35
N GLY A 177 -15.52 12.10 -25.41
CA GLY A 177 -14.82 13.29 -25.83
C GLY A 177 -15.21 14.44 -24.92
N GLU A 178 -14.33 14.81 -24.01
CA GLU A 178 -14.30 16.13 -23.38
C GLU A 178 -12.83 16.59 -23.39
N SER A 179 -12.55 17.55 -24.26
CA SER A 179 -11.31 18.30 -24.28
C SER A 179 -11.44 19.45 -23.28
N ASP A 180 -10.79 19.30 -22.12
CA ASP A 180 -10.29 20.45 -21.37
C ASP A 180 -8.84 20.14 -20.97
N SER A 181 -7.94 21.01 -21.40
CA SER A 181 -6.49 20.86 -21.31
C SER A 181 -5.97 21.25 -19.92
N ASP A 182 -6.46 20.58 -18.88
CA ASP A 182 -5.92 20.75 -17.53
C ASP A 182 -5.04 19.55 -17.17
N ASP A 183 -3.83 19.85 -16.66
CA ASP A 183 -2.91 18.83 -16.16
C ASP A 183 -3.61 18.01 -15.06
N PRO A 184 -3.49 16.66 -15.05
CA PRO A 184 -4.16 15.83 -14.07
C PRO A 184 -3.77 16.23 -12.65
N VAL A 185 -4.76 16.34 -11.75
CA VAL A 185 -4.57 16.80 -10.36
C VAL A 185 -4.75 15.64 -9.39
N LEU A 186 -3.79 15.44 -8.50
CA LEU A 186 -3.86 14.52 -7.37
C LEU A 186 -3.84 15.31 -6.05
N ASP A 187 -4.98 15.34 -5.35
CA ASP A 187 -5.06 15.91 -4.01
C ASP A 187 -4.84 14.84 -2.95
N VAL A 188 -3.66 14.84 -2.35
CA VAL A 188 -3.28 13.85 -1.35
C VAL A 188 -3.86 14.12 0.04
N ARG A 189 -4.53 15.25 0.25
CA ARG A 189 -5.24 15.53 1.51
C ARG A 189 -6.44 14.61 1.67
N GLU A 190 -7.03 14.18 0.56
CA GLU A 190 -8.13 13.22 0.50
C GLU A 190 -7.64 11.76 0.56
N VAL A 191 -6.33 11.55 0.40
CA VAL A 191 -5.71 10.23 0.44
C VAL A 191 -5.27 9.91 1.88
N PRO A 192 -5.68 8.75 2.44
CA PRO A 192 -5.20 8.28 3.74
C PRO A 192 -3.68 8.28 3.82
N HIS A 193 -3.13 8.68 4.98
CA HIS A 193 -1.69 8.86 5.15
C HIS A 193 -0.88 7.58 4.83
N SER A 194 -1.40 6.40 5.22
CA SER A 194 -0.76 5.10 5.02
C SER A 194 -0.44 4.77 3.56
N ILE A 195 -1.33 5.15 2.64
CA ILE A 195 -1.18 4.85 1.20
C ILE A 195 -0.72 6.04 0.37
N ARG A 196 -0.63 7.23 0.98
CA ARG A 196 -0.39 8.50 0.30
C ARG A 196 0.84 8.48 -0.61
N HIS A 197 1.97 8.01 -0.09
CA HIS A 197 3.21 7.95 -0.87
C HIS A 197 3.09 7.00 -2.06
N ALA A 198 2.53 5.81 -1.84
CA ALA A 198 2.31 4.84 -2.91
C ALA A 198 1.38 5.40 -4.01
N THR A 199 0.29 6.09 -3.62
CA THR A 199 -0.62 6.75 -4.55
C THR A 199 0.09 7.81 -5.40
N VAL A 200 0.94 8.65 -4.79
CA VAL A 200 1.70 9.66 -5.54
C VAL A 200 2.69 9.01 -6.52
N PHE A 201 3.39 7.95 -6.10
CA PHE A 201 4.31 7.24 -6.99
C PHE A 201 3.60 6.58 -8.17
N GLY A 202 2.49 5.87 -7.91
CA GLY A 202 1.71 5.23 -8.97
C GLY A 202 1.15 6.25 -9.96
N ALA A 203 0.62 7.37 -9.45
CA ALA A 203 0.14 8.45 -10.29
C ALA A 203 1.26 9.06 -11.14
N PHE A 204 2.44 9.31 -10.57
CA PHE A 204 3.58 9.87 -11.32
C PHE A 204 4.19 8.89 -12.32
N ASP A 205 4.25 7.60 -12.00
CA ASP A 205 4.73 6.57 -12.93
C ASP A 205 3.86 6.48 -14.18
N ALA A 206 2.55 6.66 -14.03
CA ALA A 206 1.58 6.68 -15.13
C ALA A 206 1.67 7.94 -16.02
N VAL A 207 2.35 9.00 -15.57
CA VAL A 207 2.59 10.20 -16.39
C VAL A 207 3.54 9.83 -17.55
N PRO A 208 3.17 10.14 -18.81
CA PRO A 208 4.06 9.92 -19.96
C PRO A 208 5.26 10.87 -19.90
N VAL A 209 6.34 10.53 -20.61
CA VAL A 209 7.48 11.46 -20.79
C VAL A 209 6.98 12.74 -21.47
N GLY A 210 7.36 13.89 -20.93
CA GLY A 210 6.85 15.22 -21.30
C GLY A 210 5.50 15.59 -20.67
N GLY A 211 4.88 14.68 -19.91
CA GLY A 211 3.63 14.89 -19.22
C GLY A 211 3.79 15.53 -17.84
N THR A 212 2.66 15.95 -17.28
CA THR A 212 2.58 16.68 -16.03
C THR A 212 1.57 16.04 -15.07
N LEU A 213 1.86 16.11 -13.77
CA LEU A 213 0.93 15.83 -12.68
C LEU A 213 0.95 16.98 -11.68
N VAL A 214 -0.22 17.50 -11.29
CA VAL A 214 -0.33 18.51 -10.24
C VAL A 214 -0.63 17.84 -8.91
N LEU A 215 0.28 17.98 -7.94
CA LEU A 215 0.16 17.46 -6.59
C LEU A 215 -0.34 18.54 -5.63
N VAL A 216 -1.43 18.27 -4.89
CA VAL A 216 -1.92 19.13 -3.80
C VAL A 216 -1.68 18.43 -2.45
N ALA A 217 -0.88 19.05 -1.59
CA ALA A 217 -0.46 18.50 -0.30
C ALA A 217 -0.78 19.43 0.89
N PRO A 218 -0.97 18.87 2.11
CA PRO A 218 -1.24 19.68 3.30
C PRO A 218 -0.02 20.44 3.84
N HIS A 219 1.18 20.08 3.40
CA HIS A 219 2.46 20.73 3.74
C HIS A 219 3.46 20.53 2.58
N ASP A 220 4.60 21.21 2.62
CA ASP A 220 5.67 21.07 1.62
C ASP A 220 6.25 19.64 1.64
N PRO A 221 6.03 18.81 0.60
CA PRO A 221 6.35 17.38 0.65
C PRO A 221 7.81 17.08 0.26
N ILE A 222 8.77 17.85 0.79
CA ILE A 222 10.21 17.78 0.42
C ILE A 222 10.77 16.34 0.41
N PRO A 223 10.52 15.49 1.43
CA PRO A 223 11.04 14.11 1.42
C PRO A 223 10.50 13.28 0.25
N LEU A 224 9.22 13.40 -0.06
CA LEU A 224 8.57 12.72 -1.17
C LEU A 224 9.11 13.20 -2.53
N LEU A 225 9.38 14.50 -2.66
CA LEU A 225 9.98 15.07 -3.86
C LEU A 225 11.37 14.50 -4.13
N HIS A 226 12.19 14.34 -3.09
CA HIS A 226 13.51 13.71 -3.23
C HIS A 226 13.40 12.24 -3.67
N GLN A 227 12.42 11.50 -3.13
CA GLN A 227 12.18 10.11 -3.52
C GLN A 227 11.70 9.99 -4.97
N LEU A 228 10.80 10.88 -5.41
CA LEU A 228 10.35 10.95 -6.80
C LEU A 228 11.50 11.28 -7.77
N ASP A 229 12.39 12.21 -7.41
CA ASP A 229 13.52 12.59 -8.25
C ASP A 229 14.54 11.44 -8.38
N HIS A 230 14.83 10.74 -7.28
CA HIS A 230 15.67 9.55 -7.30
C HIS A 230 15.07 8.46 -8.20
N ARG A 231 13.76 8.18 -8.05
CA ARG A 231 13.01 7.22 -8.87
C ARG A 231 12.97 7.60 -10.36
N ALA A 232 12.84 8.89 -10.66
CA ALA A 232 12.89 9.41 -12.03
C ALA A 232 14.31 9.44 -12.62
N SER A 233 15.34 9.09 -11.83
CA SER A 233 16.75 9.21 -12.20
C SER A 233 17.13 10.65 -12.59
N GLY A 234 16.64 11.64 -11.84
CA GLY A 234 16.88 13.07 -12.11
C GLY A 234 16.04 13.65 -13.26
N ARG A 235 15.04 12.91 -13.76
CA ARG A 235 14.12 13.36 -14.83
C ARG A 235 12.84 13.98 -14.29
N LEU A 236 12.85 14.46 -13.05
CA LEU A 236 11.74 15.19 -12.47
C LEU A 236 12.04 16.68 -12.49
N GLU A 237 11.12 17.47 -13.02
CA GLU A 237 11.09 18.91 -12.82
C GLU A 237 9.92 19.29 -11.91
N ILE A 238 10.18 20.17 -10.93
CA ILE A 238 9.22 20.59 -9.90
C ILE A 238 9.00 22.09 -10.02
N GLN A 239 7.74 22.51 -10.17
CA GLN A 239 7.35 23.92 -10.15
C GLN A 239 6.31 24.15 -9.06
N TYR A 240 6.53 25.12 -8.19
CA TYR A 240 5.57 25.47 -7.14
C TYR A 240 4.54 26.46 -7.68
N GLU A 241 3.28 26.06 -7.70
CA GLU A 241 2.15 26.94 -8.06
C GLU A 241 1.65 27.71 -6.84
N GLN A 242 1.61 27.05 -5.68
CA GLN A 242 1.21 27.64 -4.41
C GLN A 242 2.05 27.11 -3.26
N ARG A 243 2.50 28.01 -2.39
CA ARG A 243 3.30 27.70 -1.19
C ARG A 243 2.55 28.12 0.08
N GLY A 244 1.65 27.27 0.58
CA GLY A 244 0.99 27.40 1.89
C GLY A 244 0.28 28.74 2.16
N PRO A 245 -0.28 28.95 3.37
CA PRO A 245 -0.45 27.96 4.44
C PRO A 245 -1.65 27.02 4.23
N ASP A 246 -2.59 27.35 3.34
CA ASP A 246 -3.86 26.60 3.18
C ASP A 246 -3.71 25.32 2.34
N ALA A 247 -2.80 25.34 1.36
CA ALA A 247 -2.43 24.18 0.55
C ALA A 247 -1.07 24.40 -0.12
N TRP A 248 -0.37 23.30 -0.41
CA TRP A 248 0.82 23.30 -1.25
C TRP A 248 0.45 22.68 -2.59
N ARG A 249 0.61 23.44 -3.66
CA ARG A 249 0.28 22.98 -5.02
C ARG A 249 1.55 23.00 -5.86
N LEU A 250 1.94 21.83 -6.36
CA LEU A 250 3.18 21.62 -7.11
C LEU A 250 2.86 20.95 -8.43
N ARG A 251 3.52 21.40 -9.49
CA ARG A 251 3.50 20.78 -10.81
C ARG A 251 4.74 19.90 -10.96
N LEU A 252 4.52 18.62 -11.19
CA LEU A 252 5.54 17.58 -11.36
C LEU A 252 5.62 17.22 -12.84
N ILE A 253 6.74 17.52 -13.49
CA ILE A 253 6.93 17.31 -14.93
C ILE A 253 7.93 16.18 -15.13
N LYS A 254 7.56 15.19 -15.93
CA LYS A 254 8.42 14.05 -16.26
C LYS A 254 9.21 14.34 -17.53
N ARG A 255 10.53 14.38 -17.46
CA ARG A 255 11.43 14.64 -18.59
C ARG A 255 11.87 13.37 -19.32
#